data_AF-A0A1J3JVW2-F1
#
_entry.id   AF-A0A1J3JVW2-F1
#
_cell.length_a   1.000
_cell.length_b   1.000
_cell.length_c   1.000
_cell.angle_alpha   90.00
_cell.angle_beta   90.00
_cell.angle_gamma   90.00
#
_symmetry.space_group_name_H-M   'P 1'
#
loop_
_entity.id
_entity.type
_entity.pdbx_description
1 polymer ?
#
loop_
_entity_poly.entity_id
_entity_poly.type
_entity_poly.pdbx_seq_one_letter_code
_entity_poly.pdbx_strand_id
1 'polypeptide(L)'
;VLVVKEKLDSSISSYRKKLANRNLEFLQVSGITHLIELPVDAKVPVNWVKVNSTKKSIRYHPPEIVAGLDELALATEHLTIVNRASWDSFLKSFSRYYTDFQAAV
;
A
#
# COMPACT_ATOMS: atom_id res chain seq x y z
N VAL A 1 -9.05 1.82 3.00
CA VAL A 1 -7.77 1.05 2.99
C VAL A 1 -7.85 -0.17 2.07
N LEU A 2 -8.68 -1.18 2.37
CA LEU A 2 -8.76 -2.41 1.56
C LEU A 2 -9.10 -2.15 0.08
N VAL A 3 -10.15 -1.36 -0.19
CA VAL A 3 -10.56 -1.04 -1.58
C VAL A 3 -9.45 -0.35 -2.38
N VAL A 4 -8.71 0.59 -1.76
CA VAL A 4 -7.61 1.31 -2.41
C VAL A 4 -6.46 0.34 -2.72
N LYS A 5 -6.16 -0.57 -1.78
CA LYS A 5 -5.14 -1.60 -1.96
C LYS A 5 -5.50 -2.57 -3.09
N GLU A 6 -6.73 -3.09 -3.11
CA GLU A 6 -7.19 -4.00 -4.18
C GLU A 6 -7.18 -3.33 -5.57
N LYS A 7 -7.51 -2.03 -5.62
CA LYS A 7 -7.41 -1.24 -6.84
C LYS A 7 -5.97 -1.09 -7.33
N LEU A 8 -5.02 -0.86 -6.42
CA LEU A 8 -3.59 -0.84 -6.72
C LEU A 8 -3.10 -2.20 -7.22
N ASP A 9 -3.43 -3.29 -6.51
CA ASP A 9 -3.02 -4.64 -6.85
C ASP A 9 -3.56 -5.06 -8.23
N SER A 10 -4.84 -4.75 -8.52
CA SER A 10 -5.47 -5.07 -9.81
C SER A 10 -4.97 -4.23 -10.99
N SER A 11 -4.35 -3.07 -10.73
CA SER A 11 -3.80 -2.19 -11.77
C SER A 11 -2.70 -2.86 -12.60
N ILE A 12 -2.07 -3.92 -12.08
CA ILE A 12 -1.03 -4.69 -12.78
C ILE A 12 -1.48 -5.20 -14.15
N SER A 13 -2.76 -5.53 -14.28
CA SER A 13 -3.34 -6.03 -15.53
C SER A 13 -3.23 -5.01 -16.65
N SER A 14 -3.27 -3.71 -16.33
CA SER A 14 -3.09 -2.63 -17.31
C SER A 14 -1.62 -2.55 -17.78
N TYR A 15 -0.67 -2.74 -16.88
CA TYR A 15 0.76 -2.71 -17.20
C TYR A 15 1.21 -3.94 -17.99
N ARG A 16 0.66 -5.11 -17.70
CA ARG A 16 0.86 -6.34 -18.51
C ARG A 16 0.55 -6.09 -19.99
N LYS A 17 -0.52 -5.34 -20.29
CA LYS A 17 -0.90 -4.95 -21.65
C LYS A 17 0.04 -3.88 -22.23
N LYS A 18 0.31 -2.81 -21.48
CA LYS A 18 1.18 -1.69 -21.93
C LYS A 18 2.61 -2.14 -22.24
N LEU A 19 3.15 -3.08 -21.47
CA LEU A 19 4.51 -3.58 -21.58
C LEU A 19 4.62 -4.87 -22.41
N ALA A 20 3.52 -5.37 -22.96
CA ALA A 20 3.43 -6.65 -23.66
C ALA A 20 4.02 -7.84 -22.87
N ASN A 21 4.05 -7.76 -21.54
CA ASN A 21 4.59 -8.79 -20.65
C ASN A 21 3.48 -9.40 -19.81
N ARG A 22 3.03 -10.60 -20.18
CA ARG A 22 1.93 -11.30 -19.50
C ARG A 22 2.29 -11.78 -18.09
N ASN A 23 3.57 -12.03 -17.83
CA ASN A 23 4.08 -12.55 -16.57
C ASN A 23 4.56 -11.43 -15.63
N LEU A 24 4.22 -10.17 -15.93
CA LEU A 24 4.61 -9.05 -15.08
C LEU A 24 3.93 -9.17 -13.71
N GLU A 25 4.73 -9.10 -12.66
CA GLU A 25 4.29 -9.07 -11.27
C GLU A 25 4.89 -7.85 -10.56
N PHE A 26 4.17 -7.33 -9.57
CA PHE A 26 4.70 -6.26 -8.73
C PHE A 26 5.76 -6.85 -7.80
N LEU A 27 6.87 -6.15 -7.66
CA LEU A 27 7.94 -6.50 -6.75
C LEU A 27 7.91 -5.63 -5.49
N GLN A 28 8.45 -6.19 -4.42
CA GLN A 28 8.76 -5.46 -3.20
C GLN A 28 10.25 -5.56 -2.89
N VAL A 29 10.90 -4.43 -2.66
CA VAL A 29 12.31 -4.36 -2.28
C VAL A 29 12.47 -3.34 -1.16
N SER A 30 13.08 -3.76 -0.05
CA SER A 30 13.35 -2.88 1.11
C SER A 30 12.13 -2.12 1.62
N GLY A 31 10.96 -2.77 1.62
CA GLY A 31 9.70 -2.16 2.06
C GLY A 31 8.95 -1.37 0.99
N ILE A 32 9.58 -1.02 -0.14
CA ILE A 32 8.92 -0.34 -1.27
C ILE A 32 8.16 -1.38 -2.09
N THR A 33 6.83 -1.24 -2.17
CA THR A 33 5.92 -2.17 -2.87
C THR A 33 5.51 -1.64 -4.24
N HIS A 34 4.87 -2.47 -5.07
CA HIS A 34 4.34 -2.08 -6.39
C HIS A 34 5.40 -1.65 -7.40
N LEU A 35 6.61 -2.19 -7.28
CA LEU A 35 7.70 -1.94 -8.20
C LEU A 35 7.50 -2.71 -9.51
N ILE A 36 7.69 -2.03 -10.64
CA ILE A 36 7.76 -2.65 -11.95
C ILE A 36 9.24 -2.81 -12.33
N GLU A 37 9.72 -4.05 -12.34
CA GLU A 37 11.10 -4.36 -12.75
C GLU A 37 11.17 -4.62 -14.25
N LEU A 38 12.08 -3.90 -14.92
CA LEU A 38 12.31 -4.01 -16.36
C LEU A 38 13.80 -4.15 -16.67
N PRO A 39 14.17 -4.79 -17.79
CA PRO A 39 15.52 -4.76 -18.33
C PRO A 39 16.03 -3.33 -18.55
N VAL A 40 17.35 -3.14 -18.51
CA VAL A 40 17.98 -1.80 -18.67
C VAL A 40 17.68 -1.16 -20.03
N ASP A 41 17.48 -1.98 -21.06
CA ASP A 41 17.19 -1.62 -22.44
C ASP A 41 15.68 -1.47 -22.73
N ALA A 42 14.82 -1.69 -21.74
CA ALA A 42 13.38 -1.58 -21.91
C ALA A 42 12.93 -0.12 -22.15
N LYS A 43 12.04 0.08 -23.12
CA LYS A 43 11.41 1.38 -23.38
C LYS A 43 10.35 1.65 -22.32
N VAL A 44 10.59 2.66 -21.48
CA VAL A 44 9.65 3.13 -20.46
C VAL A 44 9.15 4.54 -20.77
N PRO A 45 7.89 4.86 -20.42
CA PRO A 45 7.40 6.24 -20.46
C PRO A 45 8.26 7.18 -19.60
N VAL A 46 8.46 8.41 -20.08
CA VAL A 46 9.32 9.40 -19.40
C VAL A 46 8.83 9.82 -18.01
N ASN A 47 7.52 9.70 -17.77
CA ASN A 47 6.89 10.07 -16.52
C ASN A 47 7.03 8.98 -15.43
N TRP A 48 7.71 7.87 -15.72
CA TRP A 48 7.96 6.83 -14.72
C TRP A 48 9.12 7.22 -13.82
N VAL A 49 8.90 7.11 -12.53
CA VAL A 49 9.92 7.43 -11.52
C VAL A 49 10.81 6.22 -11.33
N LYS A 50 12.11 6.39 -11.58
CA LYS A 50 13.12 5.36 -11.26
C LYS A 50 13.30 5.32 -9.74
N VAL A 51 13.02 4.16 -9.14
CA VAL A 51 13.17 3.96 -7.69
C VAL A 51 14.55 3.43 -7.36
N ASN A 52 14.95 2.34 -8.01
CA ASN A 52 16.27 1.73 -7.84
C ASN A 52 16.69 0.96 -9.10
N SER A 53 17.93 0.46 -9.11
CA SER A 53 18.46 -0.30 -10.23
C SER A 53 19.54 -1.26 -9.77
N THR A 54 19.62 -2.38 -10.48
CA THR A 54 20.72 -3.33 -10.42
C THR A 54 21.49 -3.30 -11.75
N LYS A 55 22.56 -4.09 -11.86
CA LYS A 55 23.32 -4.24 -13.11
C LYS A 55 22.47 -4.79 -14.28
N LYS A 56 21.40 -5.54 -13.99
CA LYS A 56 20.59 -6.24 -15.02
C LYS A 56 19.18 -5.64 -15.20
N SER A 57 18.69 -4.87 -14.24
CA SER A 57 17.32 -4.38 -14.24
C SER A 57 17.17 -3.02 -13.57
N ILE A 58 16.10 -2.31 -13.93
CA ILE A 58 15.70 -1.04 -13.33
C ILE A 58 14.27 -1.20 -12.81
N ARG A 59 14.01 -0.66 -11.61
CA ARG A 59 12.68 -0.70 -10.99
C ARG A 59 12.06 0.68 -10.99
N TYR A 60 10.82 0.75 -11.42
CA TYR A 60 10.08 1.98 -11.62
C TYR A 60 8.76 1.99 -10.87
N HIS A 61 8.31 3.20 -10.52
CA HIS A 61 6.92 3.49 -10.20
C HIS A 61 6.29 4.34 -11.31
N PRO A 62 5.22 3.83 -11.95
CA PRO A 62 4.32 4.67 -12.73
C PRO A 62 3.67 5.76 -11.86
N PRO A 63 3.38 6.94 -12.41
CA PRO A 63 2.79 8.04 -11.63
C PRO A 63 1.43 7.66 -11.01
N GLU A 64 0.65 6.80 -11.67
CA GLU A 64 -0.62 6.31 -11.14
C GLU A 64 -0.43 5.41 -9.91
N ILE A 65 0.67 4.66 -9.85
CA ILE A 65 1.04 3.85 -8.67
C ILE A 65 1.48 4.76 -7.53
N VAL A 66 2.29 5.77 -7.81
CA VAL A 66 2.70 6.75 -6.78
C VAL A 66 1.47 7.40 -6.15
N ALA A 67 0.58 7.95 -6.97
CA ALA A 67 -0.65 8.59 -6.48
C ALA A 67 -1.54 7.64 -5.67
N GLY A 68 -1.68 6.38 -6.12
CA GLY A 68 -2.47 5.40 -5.38
C GLY A 68 -1.81 4.97 -4.06
N LEU A 69 -0.48 4.89 -4.00
CA LEU A 69 0.25 4.61 -2.75
C LEU A 69 0.09 5.75 -1.74
N ASP A 70 0.11 7.00 -2.20
CA ASP A 70 -0.14 8.17 -1.35
C ASP A 70 -1.59 8.16 -0.82
N GLU A 71 -2.57 7.83 -1.66
CA GLU A 71 -3.97 7.65 -1.24
C GLU A 71 -4.11 6.53 -0.19
N LEU A 72 -3.40 5.41 -0.40
CA LEU A 72 -3.41 4.29 0.54
C LEU A 72 -2.78 4.68 1.89
N ALA A 73 -1.68 5.44 1.88
CA ALA A 73 -1.02 5.92 3.09
C ALA A 73 -1.99 6.82 3.88
N LEU A 74 -2.59 7.82 3.22
CA LEU A 74 -3.56 8.73 3.83
C LEU A 74 -4.76 7.97 4.42
N ALA A 75 -5.33 7.02 3.68
CA ALA A 75 -6.45 6.22 4.17
C ALA A 75 -6.07 5.36 5.38
N THR A 76 -4.83 4.88 5.44
CA THR A 76 -4.31 4.07 6.54
C THR A 76 -4.11 4.91 7.79
N GLU A 77 -3.49 6.09 7.66
CA GLU A 77 -3.32 7.05 8.75
C GLU A 77 -4.66 7.47 9.35
N HIS A 78 -5.64 7.80 8.50
CA HIS A 78 -6.98 8.14 8.94
C HIS A 78 -7.64 7.00 9.70
N LEU A 79 -7.52 5.75 9.20
CA LEU A 79 -8.04 4.58 9.89
C LEU A 79 -7.38 4.39 11.26
N THR A 80 -6.07 4.58 11.38
CA THR A 80 -5.36 4.47 12.66
C THR A 80 -5.86 5.49 13.68
N ILE A 81 -6.10 6.73 13.25
CA ILE A 81 -6.64 7.79 14.12
C ILE A 81 -8.04 7.41 14.63
N VAL A 82 -8.93 7.02 13.72
CA VAL A 82 -10.31 6.63 14.06
C VAL A 82 -10.34 5.40 14.97
N ASN A 83 -9.51 4.39 14.69
CA ASN A 83 -9.42 3.20 15.53
C ASN A 83 -8.94 3.53 16.94
N ARG A 84 -7.93 4.40 17.08
CA ARG A 84 -7.44 4.82 18.39
C ARG A 84 -8.53 5.56 19.19
N ALA A 85 -9.21 6.51 18.55
CA ALA A 85 -10.32 7.23 19.18
C ALA A 85 -11.46 6.29 19.61
N SER A 86 -11.78 5.32 18.76
CA SER A 86 -12.83 4.32 19.02
C SER A 86 -12.44 3.39 20.19
N TRP A 87 -11.18 2.97 20.24
CA TRP A 87 -10.64 2.14 21.31
C TRP A 87 -10.63 2.89 22.65
N ASP A 88 -10.17 4.14 22.66
CA ASP A 88 -10.19 4.97 23.87
C ASP A 88 -11.62 5.19 24.39
N SER A 89 -12.58 5.40 23.48
CA SER A 89 -14.00 5.51 23.83
C SER A 89 -14.57 4.20 24.38
N PHE A 90 -14.20 3.07 23.79
CA PHE A 90 -14.57 1.74 24.28
C PHE A 90 -14.03 1.52 25.70
N LEU A 91 -12.74 1.77 25.94
CA LEU A 91 -12.13 1.59 27.26
C LEU A 91 -12.76 2.50 28.32
N LYS A 92 -13.08 3.76 27.99
CA LYS A 92 -13.81 4.65 28.90
C LYS A 92 -15.16 4.09 29.28
N SER A 93 -15.92 3.58 28.31
CA SER A 93 -17.24 2.98 28.56
C SER A 93 -17.12 1.69 29.37
N PHE A 94 -16.15 0.84 29.04
CA PHE A 94 -15.87 -0.41 29.71
C PHE A 94 -15.44 -0.21 31.18
N SER A 95 -14.59 0.79 31.44
CA SER A 95 -14.08 1.09 32.79
C SER A 95 -15.18 1.46 33.81
N ARG A 96 -16.37 1.86 33.35
CA ARG A 96 -17.51 2.15 34.24
C ARG A 96 -17.97 0.93 35.03
N TYR A 97 -17.75 -0.26 34.49
CA TYR A 97 -18.12 -1.53 35.11
C TYR A 97 -16.99 -2.10 35.98
N TYR A 98 -15.91 -1.33 36.22
CA TYR A 98 -14.75 -1.81 36.96
C TYR A 98 -15.11 -2.31 38.36
N THR A 99 -15.98 -1.60 39.09
CA THR A 99 -16.41 -2.01 40.44
C THR A 99 -17.20 -3.31 40.42
N ASP A 100 -18.07 -3.49 39.42
CA ASP A 100 -18.87 -4.70 39.27
C ASP A 100 -17.98 -5.90 38.93
N PHE A 101 -16.98 -5.69 38.06
CA PHE A 101 -15.99 -6.73 37.74
C PHE A 101 -15.08 -7.04 38.92
N GLN A 102 -14.67 -6.03 39.70
CA GLN A 102 -13.83 -6.23 40.88
C GLN A 102 -14.56 -7.02 41.97
N ALA A 103 -15.85 -6.77 42.18
CA ALA A 103 -16.65 -7.46 43.20
C ALA A 103 -16.96 -8.93 42.87
N ALA A 104 -16.79 -9.35 41.61
CA ALA A 104 -17.06 -10.71 41.16
C ALA A 104 -15.86 -11.67 41.30
N VAL A 105 -14.72 -11.19 41.82
CA VAL A 105 -13.47 -11.95 42.05
C VAL A 105 -13.20 -12.05 43.54
#